data_AF-A0A6V7MGR7-F1
#
_entry.id   AF-A0A6V7MGR7-F1
#
_cell.length_a   1.000
_cell.length_b   1.000
_cell.length_c   1.000
_cell.angle_alpha   90.00
_cell.angle_beta   90.00
_cell.angle_gamma   90.00
#
_symmetry.space_group_name_H-M   'P 1'
#
loop_
_entity.id
_entity.type
_entity.pdbx_description
1 polymer ?
#
loop_
_entity_poly.entity_id
_entity_poly.type
_entity_poly.pdbx_seq_one_letter_code
_entity_poly.pdbx_strand_id
1 'polypeptide(L)'
;RGQLNDIPTFRVQDYSWDDQGYSLLNRLYSDVGHLLDDKFKTTYNLTYYTMGTHSKVDTSRFRRAIWNYIQCMFGIRHDDYDYNEVNQLLERSLKTFIKSAVCYPERVTKRDYDRVMREFKHSEK
;
A
#
# COMPACT_ATOMS: atom_id res chain seq x y z
N ARG A 1 -15.20 2.27 -19.70
CA ARG A 1 -13.82 1.77 -19.86
C ARG A 1 -12.92 2.99 -19.73
N GLY A 2 -12.26 3.16 -18.57
CA GLY A 2 -11.46 4.36 -18.31
C GLY A 2 -10.17 4.32 -19.13
N GLN A 3 -9.80 5.46 -19.71
CA GLN A 3 -8.49 5.68 -20.33
C GLN A 3 -7.41 5.17 -19.38
N LEU A 4 -6.60 4.22 -19.85
CA LEU A 4 -5.31 3.94 -19.24
C LEU A 4 -4.45 5.17 -19.56
N ASN A 5 -4.41 6.14 -18.66
CA ASN A 5 -3.27 7.04 -18.64
C ASN A 5 -2.07 6.12 -18.40
N ASP A 6 -1.24 5.98 -19.43
CA ASP A 6 -0.05 5.13 -19.36
C ASP A 6 0.96 5.88 -18.47
N ILE A 7 0.83 5.67 -17.16
CA ILE A 7 1.71 6.29 -16.17
C ILE A 7 3.11 5.71 -16.43
N PRO A 8 4.12 6.55 -16.74
CA PRO A 8 5.47 6.06 -16.97
C PRO A 8 5.94 5.23 -15.79
N THR A 9 6.60 4.12 -16.09
CA THR A 9 7.23 3.30 -15.06
C THR A 9 8.40 4.06 -14.45
N PHE A 10 8.39 4.21 -13.14
CA PHE A 10 9.43 4.81 -12.33
C PHE A 10 10.08 3.74 -11.45
N ARG A 11 11.40 3.58 -11.51
CA ARG A 11 12.10 2.62 -10.65
C ARG A 11 12.33 3.23 -9.28
N VAL A 12 11.93 2.55 -8.23
CA VAL A 12 12.05 3.07 -6.85
C VAL A 12 13.51 3.38 -6.48
N GLN A 13 14.47 2.65 -7.06
CA GLN A 13 15.90 2.85 -6.82
C GLN A 13 16.42 4.17 -7.37
N ASP A 14 15.72 4.77 -8.35
CA ASP A 14 16.11 6.07 -8.91
C ASP A 14 15.83 7.20 -7.91
N TYR A 15 14.81 7.03 -7.05
CA TYR A 15 14.51 7.94 -5.94
C TYR A 15 13.61 7.25 -4.89
N SER A 16 14.20 6.83 -3.77
CA SER A 16 13.54 6.19 -2.65
C SER A 16 13.39 7.16 -1.47
N TRP A 17 12.46 6.87 -0.56
CA TRP A 17 12.37 7.62 0.69
C TRP A 17 13.63 7.44 1.54
N ASP A 18 14.12 6.20 1.66
CA ASP A 18 15.22 5.85 2.56
C ASP A 18 16.56 6.45 2.11
N ASP A 19 16.83 6.53 0.80
CA ASP A 19 18.11 7.01 0.28
C ASP A 19 18.12 8.53 0.06
N GLN A 20 17.07 9.09 -0.57
CA GLN A 20 17.04 10.50 -0.95
C GLN A 20 15.95 11.31 -0.26
N GLY A 21 14.72 10.80 -0.21
CA GLY A 21 13.54 11.58 0.21
C GLY A 21 13.62 12.09 1.65
N TYR A 22 13.99 11.21 2.58
CA TYR A 22 14.13 11.54 3.99
C TYR A 22 15.24 12.59 4.21
N SER A 23 16.43 12.35 3.66
CA SER A 23 17.57 13.26 3.78
C SER A 23 17.26 14.66 3.22
N LEU A 24 16.57 14.74 2.09
CA LEU A 24 16.15 16.01 1.50
C LEU A 24 15.17 16.74 2.42
N LEU A 25 14.11 16.06 2.88
CA LEU A 25 13.11 16.70 3.71
C LEU A 25 13.68 17.11 5.07
N ASN A 26 14.48 16.26 5.70
CA ASN A 26 15.08 16.55 6.99
C ASN A 26 16.00 17.78 6.94
N ARG A 27 16.66 18.02 5.80
CA ARG A 27 17.47 19.23 5.57
C ARG A 27 16.63 20.51 5.42
N LEU A 28 15.41 20.40 4.89
CA LEU A 28 14.52 21.55 4.65
C LEU A 28 13.57 21.82 5.83
N TYR A 29 13.14 20.76 6.50
CA TYR A 29 12.20 20.80 7.61
C TYR A 29 12.35 19.54 8.48
N SER A 30 13.31 19.58 9.43
CA SER A 30 13.72 18.42 10.23
C SER A 30 12.60 17.75 11.00
N ASP A 31 11.78 18.53 11.69
CA ASP A 31 10.73 18.01 12.56
C ASP A 31 9.69 17.21 11.77
N VAL A 32 9.34 17.69 10.57
CA VAL A 32 8.42 16.99 9.67
C VAL A 32 9.09 15.78 9.03
N GLY A 33 10.39 15.87 8.71
CA GLY A 33 11.19 14.74 8.24
C GLY A 33 11.08 13.53 9.16
N HIS A 34 11.35 13.73 10.45
CA HIS A 34 11.23 12.69 11.48
C HIS A 34 9.79 12.17 11.62
N LEU A 35 8.80 13.05 11.71
CA LEU A 35 7.40 12.65 11.88
C LEU A 35 6.87 11.81 10.70
N LEU A 36 7.28 12.12 9.47
CA LEU A 36 6.87 11.34 8.29
C LEU A 36 7.59 10.00 8.23
N ASP A 37 8.90 9.97 8.53
CA ASP A 37 9.67 8.72 8.55
C ASP A 37 9.10 7.74 9.58
N ASP A 38 8.81 8.22 10.79
CA ASP A 38 8.17 7.43 11.85
C ASP A 38 6.79 6.92 11.42
N LYS A 39 5.99 7.76 10.75
CA LYS A 39 4.67 7.34 10.23
C LYS A 39 4.78 6.25 9.16
N PHE A 40 5.71 6.37 8.22
CA PHE A 40 5.90 5.36 7.18
C PHE A 40 6.39 4.04 7.77
N LYS A 41 7.40 4.08 8.65
CA LYS A 41 7.93 2.89 9.33
C LYS A 41 6.88 2.23 10.21
N THR A 42 6.13 3.02 10.99
CA THR A 42 5.06 2.50 11.85
C THR A 42 3.98 1.83 11.01
N THR A 43 3.48 2.49 9.97
CA THR A 43 2.42 1.95 9.11
C THR A 43 2.87 0.72 8.36
N TYR A 44 4.09 0.74 7.79
CA TYR A 44 4.63 -0.39 7.04
C TYR A 44 4.88 -1.60 7.93
N ASN A 45 5.32 -1.42 9.18
CA ASN A 45 5.65 -2.52 10.09
C ASN A 45 4.48 -2.96 10.98
N LEU A 46 3.38 -2.20 11.06
CA LEU A 46 2.25 -2.50 11.92
C LEU A 46 1.68 -3.91 11.62
N THR A 47 1.73 -4.77 12.63
CA THR A 47 1.12 -6.10 12.59
C THR A 47 0.75 -6.53 14.01
N TYR A 48 -0.43 -7.12 14.15
CA TYR A 48 -0.84 -7.82 15.37
C TYR A 48 -0.62 -9.34 15.24
N TYR A 49 0.04 -9.79 14.17
CA TYR A 49 0.16 -11.20 13.78
C TYR A 49 -1.19 -11.93 13.72
N THR A 50 -2.23 -11.22 13.26
CA THR A 50 -3.58 -11.75 13.04
C THR A 50 -3.98 -11.63 11.58
N MET A 51 -4.85 -12.53 11.14
CA MET A 51 -5.47 -12.49 9.82
C MET A 51 -6.88 -13.06 9.93
N GLY A 52 -7.88 -12.20 10.09
CA GLY A 52 -9.26 -12.58 10.36
C GLY A 52 -9.42 -13.32 11.69
N THR A 53 -9.87 -14.57 11.65
CA THR A 53 -10.02 -15.42 12.85
C THR A 53 -8.70 -16.08 13.27
N HIS A 54 -7.65 -15.98 12.46
CA HIS A 54 -6.35 -16.60 12.72
C HIS A 54 -5.41 -15.69 13.52
N SER A 55 -4.60 -16.29 14.38
CA SER A 55 -3.55 -15.63 15.17
C SER A 55 -2.19 -16.29 14.93
N LYS A 56 -1.11 -15.59 15.29
CA LYS A 56 0.29 -16.02 15.05
C LYS A 56 0.62 -16.19 13.57
N VAL A 57 0.04 -15.35 12.72
CA VAL A 57 0.29 -15.34 11.27
C VAL A 57 1.23 -14.20 10.93
N ASP A 58 2.32 -14.48 10.20
CA ASP A 58 3.12 -13.42 9.60
C ASP A 58 2.40 -12.85 8.37
N THR A 59 1.98 -11.59 8.47
CA THR A 59 1.25 -10.86 7.43
C THR A 59 2.17 -10.00 6.55
N SER A 60 3.49 -10.06 6.74
CA SER A 60 4.48 -9.25 6.02
C SER A 60 4.28 -9.27 4.50
N ARG A 61 4.12 -10.46 3.91
CA ARG A 61 3.90 -10.63 2.46
C ARG A 61 2.60 -9.97 1.99
N PHE A 62 1.51 -10.14 2.74
CA PHE A 62 0.21 -9.54 2.41
C PHE A 62 0.26 -8.01 2.49
N ARG A 63 0.83 -7.45 3.56
CA ARG A 63 1.01 -6.00 3.73
C ARG A 63 1.91 -5.40 2.65
N ARG A 64 3.03 -6.06 2.33
CA ARG A 64 3.93 -5.66 1.24
C ARG A 64 3.24 -5.69 -0.13
N ALA A 65 2.39 -6.69 -0.39
CA ALA A 65 1.61 -6.75 -1.62
C ALA A 65 0.62 -5.58 -1.76
N ILE A 66 -0.05 -5.18 -0.67
CA ILE A 66 -0.91 -3.98 -0.67
C ILE A 66 -0.09 -2.73 -0.95
N TRP A 67 1.03 -2.55 -0.25
CA TRP A 67 1.92 -1.39 -0.42
C TRP A 67 2.42 -1.26 -1.86
N ASN A 68 2.97 -2.34 -2.41
CA ASN A 68 3.52 -2.35 -3.77
C ASN A 68 2.43 -2.27 -4.84
N TYR A 69 1.23 -2.79 -4.58
CA TYR A 69 0.08 -2.61 -5.47
C TYR A 69 -0.32 -1.13 -5.56
N ILE A 70 -0.38 -0.42 -4.44
CA ILE A 70 -0.70 1.01 -4.41
C ILE A 70 0.36 1.81 -5.14
N GLN A 71 1.64 1.58 -4.86
CA GLN A 71 2.73 2.28 -5.53
C GLN A 71 2.75 2.03 -7.05
N CYS A 72 2.47 0.80 -7.48
CA CYS A 72 2.36 0.46 -8.90
C CYS A 72 1.21 1.20 -9.61
N MET A 73 0.10 1.50 -8.91
CA MET A 73 -0.96 2.35 -9.48
C MET A 73 -0.50 3.78 -9.78
N PHE A 74 0.59 4.25 -9.16
CA PHE A 74 1.22 5.53 -9.41
C PHE A 74 2.51 5.41 -10.24
N GLY A 75 2.74 4.26 -10.88
CA GLY A 75 3.89 4.04 -11.77
C GLY A 75 5.18 3.61 -11.08
N ILE A 76 5.22 3.56 -9.74
CA ILE A 76 6.43 3.20 -8.99
C ILE A 76 6.59 1.67 -8.97
N ARG A 77 7.75 1.18 -9.40
CA ARG A 77 8.09 -0.24 -9.46
C ARG A 77 9.34 -0.58 -8.65
N HIS A 78 9.25 -1.71 -7.95
CA HIS A 78 10.35 -2.35 -7.22
C HIS A 78 10.91 -3.48 -8.07
N ASP A 79 12.12 -3.30 -8.60
CA ASP A 79 12.75 -4.30 -9.49
C ASP A 79 13.01 -5.66 -8.81
N ASP A 80 13.14 -5.70 -7.49
CA ASP A 80 13.36 -6.89 -6.67
C ASP A 80 12.05 -7.57 -6.19
N TYR A 81 10.88 -7.05 -6.58
CA TYR A 81 9.59 -7.56 -6.15
C TYR A 81 8.86 -8.36 -7.23
N ASP A 82 8.47 -9.60 -6.93
CA ASP A 82 7.62 -10.41 -7.80
C ASP A 82 6.15 -9.95 -7.73
N TYR A 83 5.73 -9.17 -8.74
CA TYR A 83 4.37 -8.66 -8.85
C TYR A 83 3.31 -9.74 -9.08
N ASN A 84 3.68 -11.01 -9.33
CA ASN A 84 2.72 -12.11 -9.30
C ASN A 84 2.14 -12.31 -7.88
N GLU A 85 2.89 -11.98 -6.82
CA GLU A 85 2.40 -12.03 -5.44
C GLU A 85 1.13 -11.20 -5.24
N VAL A 86 1.01 -10.05 -5.91
CA VAL A 86 -0.18 -9.19 -5.86
C VAL A 86 -1.42 -9.90 -6.42
N ASN A 87 -1.24 -10.77 -7.43
CA ASN A 87 -2.33 -11.56 -7.99
C ASN A 87 -2.71 -12.76 -7.13
N GLN A 88 -1.75 -13.33 -6.42
CA GLN A 88 -1.98 -14.46 -5.52
C GLN A 88 -2.60 -14.03 -4.18
N LEU A 89 -2.19 -12.87 -3.65
CA LEU A 89 -2.54 -12.44 -2.30
C LEU A 89 -3.74 -11.50 -2.24
N LEU A 90 -3.96 -10.66 -3.26
CA LEU A 90 -5.04 -9.67 -3.24
C LEU A 90 -6.20 -10.10 -4.15
N GLU A 91 -7.35 -10.37 -3.54
CA GLU A 91 -8.58 -10.64 -4.26
C GLU A 91 -8.99 -9.47 -5.17
N ARG A 92 -9.73 -9.77 -6.23
CA ARG A 92 -10.22 -8.77 -7.18
C ARG A 92 -11.09 -7.69 -6.52
N SER A 93 -11.92 -8.08 -5.55
CA SER A 93 -12.76 -7.19 -4.76
C SER A 93 -11.90 -6.16 -4.01
N LEU A 94 -10.87 -6.64 -3.30
CA LEU A 94 -9.93 -5.83 -2.54
C LEU A 94 -9.13 -4.88 -3.46
N LYS A 95 -8.62 -5.36 -4.58
CA LYS A 95 -7.95 -4.52 -5.59
C LYS A 95 -8.84 -3.37 -6.07
N THR A 96 -10.10 -3.68 -6.37
CA THR A 96 -11.08 -2.69 -6.84
C THR A 96 -11.38 -1.65 -5.77
N PHE A 97 -11.52 -2.09 -4.52
CA PHE A 97 -11.72 -1.20 -3.37
C PHE A 97 -10.51 -0.30 -3.14
N ILE A 98 -9.29 -0.86 -3.06
CA ILE A 98 -8.05 -0.10 -2.90
C ILE A 98 -7.91 0.95 -4.01
N LYS A 99 -8.11 0.56 -5.28
CA LYS A 99 -8.07 1.50 -6.41
C LYS A 99 -9.10 2.62 -6.29
N SER A 100 -10.30 2.31 -5.83
CA SER A 100 -11.34 3.31 -5.62
C SER A 100 -10.97 4.24 -4.48
N ALA A 101 -10.55 3.72 -3.33
CA ALA A 101 -10.16 4.51 -2.17
C ALA A 101 -8.95 5.42 -2.43
N VAL A 102 -7.99 4.96 -3.23
CA VAL A 102 -6.77 5.70 -3.51
C VAL A 102 -6.95 6.70 -4.65
N CYS A 103 -7.64 6.34 -5.74
CA CYS A 103 -7.71 7.16 -6.94
C CYS A 103 -9.03 7.93 -7.12
N TYR A 104 -10.11 7.47 -6.49
CA TYR A 104 -11.46 8.05 -6.62
C TYR A 104 -12.22 7.95 -5.28
N PRO A 105 -11.65 8.45 -4.16
CA PRO A 105 -12.19 8.25 -2.82
C PRO A 105 -13.65 8.72 -2.69
N GLU A 106 -14.05 9.74 -3.45
CA GLU A 106 -15.42 10.27 -3.50
C GLU A 106 -16.47 9.26 -3.99
N ARG A 107 -16.03 8.16 -4.61
CA ARG A 107 -16.90 7.10 -5.15
C ARG A 107 -17.00 5.88 -4.24
N VAL A 108 -16.23 5.82 -3.16
CA VAL A 108 -16.25 4.68 -2.24
C VAL A 108 -17.57 4.65 -1.48
N THR A 109 -18.28 3.53 -1.56
CA THR A 109 -19.54 3.33 -0.83
C THR A 109 -19.38 2.31 0.31
N LYS A 110 -20.28 2.37 1.29
CA LYS A 110 -20.36 1.34 2.36
C LYS A 110 -20.47 -0.07 1.78
N ARG A 111 -21.20 -0.24 0.68
CA ARG A 111 -21.34 -1.54 -0.01
C ARG A 111 -19.99 -2.06 -0.54
N ASP A 112 -19.09 -1.19 -0.96
CA ASP A 112 -17.75 -1.61 -1.42
C ASP A 112 -16.91 -2.08 -0.22
N TYR A 113 -16.97 -1.36 0.90
CA TYR A 113 -16.33 -1.74 2.17
C TYR A 113 -16.85 -3.08 2.72
N ASP A 114 -18.16 -3.30 2.69
CA ASP A 114 -18.78 -4.54 3.20
C ASP A 114 -18.44 -5.77 2.33
N ARG A 115 -18.12 -5.55 1.05
CA ARG A 115 -17.84 -6.64 0.09
C ARG A 115 -16.42 -7.18 0.15
N VAL A 116 -15.46 -6.42 0.65
CA VAL A 116 -14.05 -6.83 0.74
C VAL A 116 -13.74 -7.50 2.07
N MET A 117 -12.71 -8.37 2.09
CA MET A 117 -12.15 -8.96 3.32
C MET A 117 -13.24 -9.41 4.31
N ARG A 118 -14.23 -10.20 3.84
CA ARG A 118 -15.46 -10.49 4.58
C ARG A 118 -15.22 -11.31 5.85
N GLU A 119 -14.16 -12.11 5.85
CA GLU A 119 -13.76 -12.95 6.99
C GLU A 119 -12.78 -12.23 7.93
N PHE A 120 -12.44 -10.97 7.63
CA PHE A 120 -11.56 -10.15 8.44
C PHE A 120 -12.35 -9.25 9.39
N LYS A 121 -11.71 -8.85 10.47
CA LYS A 121 -12.27 -7.91 11.43
C LYS A 121 -12.32 -6.50 10.84
N HIS A 122 -13.23 -5.67 11.34
CA HIS A 122 -13.29 -4.26 10.95
C HIS A 122 -11.99 -3.49 11.23
N SER A 123 -11.23 -3.87 12.27
CA SER A 123 -9.93 -3.27 12.58
C SER A 123 -8.82 -3.60 11.56
N GLU A 124 -9.04 -4.60 10.70
CA GLU A 124 -8.11 -5.02 9.65
C GLU A 124 -8.49 -4.42 8.28
N LYS A 125 -9.58 -3.67 8.19
CA LYS A 125 -10.04 -2.94 7.00
C LYS A 125 -9.79 -1.44 7.17
#